data_AF-A0A2V2RTG4-F1
#
_entry.id   AF-A0A2V2RTG4-F1
#
_cell.length_a   1.000
_cell.length_b   1.000
_cell.length_c   1.000
_cell.angle_alpha   90.00
_cell.angle_beta   90.00
_cell.angle_gamma   90.00
#
_symmetry.space_group_name_H-M   'P 1'
#
loop_
_entity.id
_entity.type
_entity.pdbx_description
1 polymer ?
#
loop_
_entity_poly.entity_id
_entity_poly.type
_entity_poly.pdbx_seq_one_letter_code
_entity_poly.pdbx_strand_id
1 'polypeptide(L)'
;MNWLALFGLHSQNPAEVTGDKGLDELVEHPIVFVERFWKWRDSLYVVALRMLHDPHDATQVVEACFRRACPKPPKFSSDGAFGSWLLRLLIDEAVKARAERRRASKLKRQQYFASLPQAAHSKSEFRDEFWCLETAL
;
A
#
# COMPACT_ATOMS: atom_id res chain seq x y z
N MET A 1 -0.28 13.09 11.86
CA MET A 1 -1.74 12.86 11.83
C MET A 1 -2.04 11.67 12.72
N ASN A 2 -2.79 11.87 13.81
CA ASN A 2 -3.11 10.83 14.78
C ASN A 2 -4.34 10.03 14.30
N TRP A 3 -4.09 8.91 13.64
CA TRP A 3 -5.10 8.07 12.97
C TRP A 3 -6.09 7.39 13.91
N LEU A 4 -5.79 7.36 15.21
CA LEU A 4 -6.63 6.76 16.25
C LEU A 4 -7.86 7.65 16.56
N ALA A 5 -7.67 8.97 16.53
CA ALA A 5 -8.72 9.94 16.86
C ALA A 5 -9.85 10.02 15.82
N LEU A 6 -9.57 9.74 14.54
CA LEU A 6 -10.54 9.92 13.44
C LEU A 6 -11.61 8.80 13.37
N PHE A 7 -11.38 7.68 14.05
CA PHE A 7 -12.30 6.53 14.08
C PHE A 7 -12.84 6.22 15.49
N GLY A 8 -12.74 7.17 16.43
CA GLY A 8 -13.22 6.97 17.80
C GLY A 8 -12.48 5.88 18.58
N LEU A 9 -11.33 5.40 18.07
CA LEU A 9 -10.39 4.59 18.84
C LEU A 9 -9.65 5.53 19.78
N HIS A 10 -10.21 5.76 20.96
CA HIS A 10 -9.43 6.25 22.09
C HIS A 10 -8.34 5.23 22.35
N SER A 11 -7.15 5.44 21.78
CA SER A 11 -5.93 4.94 22.37
C SER A 11 -5.87 5.64 23.72
N GLN A 12 -6.18 4.91 24.78
CA GLN A 12 -5.71 5.33 26.08
C GLN A 12 -4.20 5.60 25.95
N ASN A 13 -3.78 6.74 26.47
CA ASN A 13 -2.39 7.15 26.50
C ASN A 13 -1.62 6.08 27.32
N PRO A 14 -0.72 5.29 26.72
CA PRO A 14 -0.09 4.16 27.41
C PRO A 14 0.92 4.61 28.49
N ALA A 15 1.16 5.91 28.63
CA ALA A 15 2.08 6.47 29.61
C ALA A 15 1.51 6.55 31.04
N GLU A 16 0.20 6.37 31.26
CA GLU A 16 -0.42 6.52 32.59
C GLU A 16 -0.88 5.22 33.26
N VAL A 17 -0.81 4.07 32.59
CA VAL A 17 -1.18 2.79 33.20
C VAL A 17 0.09 2.03 33.60
N THR A 18 0.68 2.44 34.72
CA THR A 18 1.67 1.63 35.45
C THR A 18 1.03 0.31 35.86
N GLY A 19 1.26 -0.71 35.06
CA GLY A 19 0.84 -2.07 35.31
C GLY A 19 1.07 -2.92 34.06
N ASP A 20 2.21 -3.61 34.02
CA ASP A 20 2.65 -4.56 32.97
C ASP A 20 1.60 -5.64 32.61
N LYS A 21 0.49 -5.71 33.36
CA LYS A 21 -0.63 -6.64 33.18
C LYS A 21 -1.77 -6.11 32.29
N GLY A 22 -1.80 -4.81 31.95
CA GLY A 22 -2.93 -4.19 31.22
C GLY A 22 -2.83 -4.27 29.69
N LEU A 23 -1.63 -4.48 29.13
CA LEU A 23 -1.44 -4.46 27.68
C LEU A 23 -1.94 -5.73 26.99
N ASP A 24 -1.89 -6.88 27.66
CA ASP A 24 -2.39 -8.16 27.13
C ASP A 24 -3.92 -8.18 26.98
N GLU A 25 -4.63 -7.37 27.76
CA GLU A 25 -6.09 -7.34 27.71
C GLU A 25 -6.64 -6.63 26.46
N LEU A 26 -5.81 -5.82 25.78
CA LEU A 26 -6.19 -5.09 24.57
C LEU A 26 -5.74 -5.78 23.27
N VAL A 27 -4.94 -6.85 23.36
CA VAL A 27 -4.41 -7.59 22.21
C VAL A 27 -5.26 -8.83 21.95
N GLU A 28 -5.72 -8.98 20.70
CA GLU A 28 -6.48 -10.15 20.29
C GLU A 28 -5.60 -11.41 20.32
N HIS A 29 -6.15 -12.52 20.80
CA HIS A 29 -5.42 -13.77 20.82
C HIS A 29 -5.05 -14.19 19.38
N PRO A 30 -3.79 -14.60 19.10
CA PRO A 30 -3.33 -14.82 17.72
C PRO A 30 -4.20 -15.79 16.91
N ILE A 31 -4.70 -16.86 17.54
CA ILE A 31 -5.57 -17.83 16.87
C ILE A 31 -6.90 -17.20 16.42
N VAL A 32 -7.51 -16.36 17.27
CA VAL A 32 -8.77 -15.67 16.96
C VAL A 32 -8.56 -14.67 15.83
N PHE A 33 -7.45 -13.92 15.88
CA PHE A 33 -7.06 -13.01 14.81
C PHE A 33 -6.93 -13.75 13.46
N VAL A 34 -6.23 -14.89 13.45
CA VAL A 34 -6.00 -15.69 12.23
C VAL A 34 -7.33 -16.15 11.64
N GLU A 35 -8.24 -16.71 12.45
CA GLU A 35 -9.56 -17.14 12.00
C GLU A 35 -10.38 -16.00 11.39
N ARG A 36 -10.37 -14.83 12.04
CA ARG A 36 -11.08 -13.65 11.53
C ARG A 36 -10.43 -13.12 10.25
N PHE A 37 -9.10 -13.09 10.18
CA PHE A 37 -8.38 -12.65 8.98
C PHE A 37 -8.72 -13.54 7.78
N TRP A 38 -8.77 -14.86 7.95
CA TRP A 38 -9.13 -15.78 6.85
C TRP A 38 -10.53 -15.51 6.28
N LYS A 39 -11.50 -15.12 7.11
CA LYS A 39 -12.83 -14.71 6.64
C LYS A 39 -12.79 -13.46 5.74
N TRP A 40 -11.84 -12.56 5.98
CA TRP A 40 -11.68 -11.32 5.21
C TRP A 40 -10.73 -11.44 4.02
N ARG A 41 -9.87 -12.48 3.97
CA ARG A 41 -8.80 -12.62 2.98
C ARG A 41 -9.27 -12.42 1.55
N ASP A 42 -10.35 -13.06 1.15
CA ASP A 42 -10.81 -13.01 -0.25
C ASP A 42 -11.34 -11.62 -0.61
N SER A 43 -11.99 -10.95 0.34
CA SER A 43 -12.42 -9.55 0.17
C SER A 43 -11.23 -8.60 0.08
N LEU A 44 -10.20 -8.80 0.91
CA LEU A 44 -8.95 -8.03 0.83
C LEU A 44 -8.24 -8.26 -0.51
N TYR A 45 -8.21 -9.50 -1.00
CA TYR A 45 -7.64 -9.83 -2.30
C TYR A 45 -8.35 -9.10 -3.44
N VAL A 46 -9.69 -9.11 -3.45
CA VAL A 46 -10.47 -8.40 -4.48
C VAL A 46 -10.17 -6.90 -4.46
N VAL A 47 -10.04 -6.28 -3.28
CA VAL A 47 -9.67 -4.87 -3.16
C VAL A 47 -8.25 -4.63 -3.68
N ALA A 48 -7.27 -5.43 -3.26
CA ALA A 48 -5.89 -5.30 -3.72
C ALA A 48 -5.77 -5.46 -5.24
N LEU A 49 -6.47 -6.45 -5.81
CA LEU A 49 -6.52 -6.69 -7.25
C LEU A 49 -7.09 -5.49 -8.01
N ARG A 50 -8.16 -4.86 -7.49
CA ARG A 50 -8.73 -3.64 -8.07
C ARG A 50 -7.79 -2.45 -7.99
N MET A 51 -6.94 -2.36 -6.98
CA MET A 51 -5.99 -1.26 -6.82
C MET A 51 -4.72 -1.41 -7.67
N LEU A 52 -4.25 -2.64 -7.85
CA LEU A 52 -2.94 -2.94 -8.44
C LEU A 52 -3.01 -3.47 -9.88
N HIS A 53 -4.19 -3.96 -10.28
CA HIS A 53 -4.45 -4.60 -11.58
C HIS A 53 -3.46 -5.71 -11.94
N ASP A 54 -2.90 -6.37 -10.93
CA ASP A 54 -1.91 -7.43 -11.08
C ASP A 54 -2.16 -8.50 -9.99
N PRO A 55 -2.43 -9.77 -10.37
CA PRO A 55 -2.72 -10.84 -9.40
C PRO A 55 -1.57 -11.17 -8.47
N HIS A 56 -0.32 -11.00 -8.92
CA HIS A 56 0.87 -11.32 -8.13
C HIS A 56 1.07 -10.28 -7.03
N ASP A 57 1.07 -9.00 -7.40
CA ASP A 57 1.18 -7.89 -6.46
C ASP A 57 -0.01 -7.85 -5.49
N ALA A 58 -1.22 -8.22 -5.95
CA ALA A 58 -2.39 -8.36 -5.08
C ALA A 58 -2.17 -9.39 -3.97
N THR A 59 -1.62 -10.57 -4.32
CA THR A 59 -1.28 -11.61 -3.34
C THR A 59 -0.22 -11.10 -2.36
N GLN A 60 0.86 -10.50 -2.88
CA GLN A 60 1.94 -9.97 -2.04
C GLN A 60 1.45 -8.92 -1.04
N VAL A 61 0.54 -8.03 -1.46
CA VAL A 61 -0.02 -6.99 -0.59
C VAL A 61 -0.92 -7.56 0.49
N VAL A 62 -1.73 -8.59 0.20
CA VAL A 62 -2.53 -9.29 1.22
C VAL A 62 -1.62 -9.96 2.25
N GLU A 63 -0.54 -10.61 1.82
CA GLU A 63 0.43 -11.21 2.74
C GLU A 63 1.19 -10.17 3.58
N ALA A 64 1.58 -9.04 2.96
CA ALA A 64 2.22 -7.95 3.67
C ALA A 64 1.28 -7.34 4.73
N CYS A 65 0.00 -7.19 4.39
CA CYS A 65 -1.03 -6.79 5.32
C CYS A 65 -1.14 -7.77 6.50
N PHE A 66 -1.15 -9.08 6.24
CA PHE A 66 -1.14 -10.10 7.30
C PHE A 66 0.09 -10.00 8.21
N ARG A 67 1.30 -9.94 7.62
CA ARG A 67 2.56 -9.81 8.36
C ARG A 67 2.61 -8.56 9.23
N ARG A 68 2.01 -7.45 8.76
CA ARG A 68 1.90 -6.19 9.52
C ARG A 68 0.87 -6.28 10.64
N ALA A 69 -0.22 -7.01 10.45
CA ALA A 69 -1.33 -7.11 11.41
C ALA A 69 -1.09 -8.15 12.52
N CYS A 70 -0.42 -9.26 12.21
CA CYS A 70 -0.28 -10.43 13.08
C CYS A 70 0.48 -10.23 14.42
N PRO A 71 1.54 -9.40 14.52
CA PRO A 71 2.34 -9.34 15.76
C PRO A 71 1.60 -8.82 16.98
N LYS A 72 0.69 -7.84 16.81
CA LYS A 72 -0.07 -7.21 17.90
C LYS A 72 -1.45 -6.76 17.38
N PRO A 73 -2.37 -7.70 17.09
CA PRO A 73 -3.70 -7.35 16.59
C PRO A 73 -4.50 -6.69 17.72
N PRO A 74 -5.13 -5.52 17.47
CA PRO A 74 -6.02 -4.92 18.46
C PRO A 74 -7.31 -5.73 18.60
N LYS A 75 -7.87 -5.81 19.81
CA LYS A 75 -9.21 -6.37 20.01
C LYS A 75 -10.27 -5.44 19.41
N PHE A 76 -11.24 -6.01 18.71
CA PHE A 76 -12.39 -5.29 18.17
C PHE A 76 -13.69 -5.90 18.67
N SER A 77 -14.65 -5.04 19.03
CA SER A 77 -15.99 -5.46 19.46
C SER A 77 -16.89 -5.94 18.32
N SER A 78 -16.55 -5.65 17.06
CA SER A 78 -17.33 -6.04 15.89
C SER A 78 -16.46 -6.44 14.70
N ASP A 79 -17.03 -7.24 13.79
CA ASP A 79 -16.39 -7.63 12.53
C ASP A 79 -16.26 -6.46 11.55
N GLY A 80 -17.19 -5.50 11.57
CA GLY A 80 -17.10 -4.29 10.73
C GLY A 80 -15.91 -3.41 11.09
N ALA A 81 -15.64 -3.21 12.39
CA ALA A 81 -14.49 -2.42 12.85
C ALA A 81 -13.16 -3.11 12.50
N PHE A 82 -13.09 -4.44 12.67
CA PHE A 82 -11.94 -5.25 12.27
C PHE A 82 -11.68 -5.19 10.77
N GLY A 83 -12.72 -5.41 9.95
CA GLY A 83 -12.61 -5.32 8.49
C GLY A 83 -12.18 -3.93 8.02
N SER A 84 -12.73 -2.86 8.61
CA SER A 84 -12.34 -1.48 8.29
C SER A 84 -10.90 -1.16 8.67
N TRP A 85 -10.37 -1.77 9.74
CA TRP A 85 -8.97 -1.67 10.10
C TRP A 85 -8.07 -2.44 9.12
N LEU A 86 -8.43 -3.68 8.76
CA LEU A 86 -7.71 -4.46 7.75
C LEU A 86 -7.67 -3.77 6.39
N LEU A 87 -8.80 -3.21 5.93
CA LEU A 87 -8.87 -2.48 4.66
C LEU A 87 -7.91 -1.29 4.65
N ARG A 88 -7.78 -0.57 5.77
CA ARG A 88 -6.82 0.55 5.87
C ARG A 88 -5.38 0.07 5.79
N LEU A 89 -5.02 -0.99 6.51
CA LEU A 89 -3.68 -1.58 6.41
C LEU A 89 -3.38 -2.07 5.00
N LEU A 90 -4.34 -2.71 4.34
CA LEU A 90 -4.22 -3.18 2.96
C LEU A 90 -4.00 -2.01 1.99
N ILE A 91 -4.78 -0.93 2.13
CA ILE A 91 -4.64 0.27 1.28
C ILE A 91 -3.25 0.89 1.42
N ASP A 92 -2.72 1.00 2.64
CA ASP A 92 -1.35 1.48 2.87
C ASP A 92 -0.33 0.62 2.13
N GLU A 93 -0.42 -0.71 2.24
CA GLU A 93 0.50 -1.63 1.57
C GLU A 93 0.34 -1.58 0.04
N ALA A 94 -0.88 -1.44 -0.49
CA ALA A 94 -1.12 -1.27 -1.92
C ALA A 94 -0.52 0.04 -2.47
N VAL A 95 -0.63 1.13 -1.71
CA VAL A 95 -0.02 2.43 -2.09
C VAL A 95 1.51 2.32 -2.10
N LYS A 96 2.11 1.64 -1.11
CA LYS A 96 3.55 1.38 -1.09
C LYS A 96 3.99 0.57 -2.29
N ALA A 97 3.33 -0.56 -2.56
CA ALA A 97 3.62 -1.42 -3.71
C ALA A 97 3.54 -0.63 -5.04
N ARG A 98 2.51 0.22 -5.20
CA ARG A 98 2.38 1.08 -6.39
C ARG A 98 3.52 2.09 -6.52
N ALA A 99 3.95 2.68 -5.40
CA ALA A 99 5.07 3.62 -5.38
C ALA A 99 6.40 2.92 -5.73
N GLU A 100 6.62 1.71 -5.19
CA GLU A 100 7.79 0.88 -5.49
C GLU A 100 7.83 0.47 -6.97
N ARG A 101 6.71 0.01 -7.53
CA ARG A 101 6.60 -0.30 -8.97
C ARG A 101 6.99 0.90 -9.82
N ARG A 102 6.49 2.10 -9.50
CA ARG A 102 6.84 3.34 -10.20
C ARG A 102 8.32 3.68 -10.08
N ARG A 103 8.93 3.52 -8.91
CA ARG A 103 10.37 3.74 -8.70
C ARG A 103 11.19 2.75 -9.52
N ALA A 104 10.85 1.46 -9.49
CA ALA A 104 11.51 0.43 -10.28
C ALA A 104 11.43 0.71 -11.79
N SER A 105 10.28 1.16 -12.31
CA SER A 105 10.14 1.56 -13.70
C SER A 105 11.01 2.77 -14.07
N LYS A 106 11.15 3.76 -13.19
CA LYS A 106 12.03 4.92 -13.41
C LYS A 106 13.50 4.50 -13.47
N LEU A 107 13.94 3.64 -12.54
CA LEU A 107 15.30 3.13 -12.52
C LEU A 107 15.62 2.32 -13.78
N LYS A 108 14.72 1.42 -14.21
CA LYS A 108 14.86 0.68 -15.47
C LYS A 108 15.00 1.61 -16.68
N ARG A 109 14.20 2.68 -16.74
CA ARG A 109 14.29 3.69 -17.82
C ARG A 109 15.64 4.43 -17.80
N GLN A 110 16.10 4.86 -16.63
CA GLN A 110 17.39 5.55 -16.49
C GLN A 110 18.55 4.65 -16.88
N GLN A 111 18.52 3.39 -16.45
CA GLN A 111 19.51 2.39 -16.83
C GLN A 111 19.52 2.16 -18.34
N TYR A 112 18.34 2.01 -18.96
CA TYR A 112 18.23 1.87 -20.42
C TYR A 112 18.85 3.06 -21.14
N PHE A 113 18.50 4.30 -20.75
CA PHE A 113 19.04 5.51 -21.35
C PHE A 113 20.57 5.60 -21.21
N ALA A 114 21.13 5.25 -20.05
CA ALA A 114 22.57 5.22 -19.82
C ALA A 114 23.28 4.12 -20.62
N SER A 115 22.57 3.06 -21.01
CA SER A 115 23.11 1.94 -21.81
C SER A 115 22.95 2.13 -23.33
N LEU A 116 22.37 3.24 -23.80
CA LEU A 116 22.22 3.48 -25.23
C LEU A 116 23.57 3.79 -25.90
N PRO A 117 23.82 3.30 -27.13
CA PRO A 117 25.02 3.65 -27.89
C PRO A 117 25.07 5.14 -28.20
N GLN A 118 26.26 5.74 -28.16
CA GLN A 118 26.47 7.20 -28.23
C GLN A 118 25.93 7.86 -29.53
N ALA A 119 25.78 7.08 -30.60
CA ALA A 119 25.19 7.51 -31.87
C ALA A 119 23.69 7.87 -31.80
N ALA A 120 22.99 7.50 -30.73
CA ALA A 120 21.59 7.86 -30.50
C ALA A 120 21.40 9.19 -29.74
N HIS A 121 22.46 9.76 -29.16
CA HIS A 121 22.37 11.02 -28.42
C HIS A 121 22.35 12.28 -29.31
N SER A 122 22.66 12.16 -30.61
CA SER A 122 22.74 13.30 -31.54
C SER A 122 21.44 13.63 -32.30
N LYS A 123 20.33 12.96 -32.00
CA LYS A 123 19.02 13.24 -32.65
C LYS A 123 17.99 13.88 -31.71
N SER A 124 18.41 14.76 -30.80
CA SER A 124 17.47 15.58 -30.02
C SER A 124 17.24 16.99 -30.60
N GLU A 125 17.81 17.31 -31.75
CA GLU A 125 17.55 18.56 -32.48
C GLU A 125 16.77 18.27 -33.77
N PHE A 126 15.49 17.92 -33.68
CA PHE A 126 14.58 18.11 -34.83
C PHE A 126 13.10 18.00 -34.44
N ARG A 127 12.58 18.99 -33.71
CA ARG A 127 11.12 19.19 -33.66
C ARG A 127 10.68 20.60 -33.24
N ASP A 128 11.26 21.64 -33.82
CA ASP A 128 10.74 23.02 -33.70
C ASP A 128 10.33 23.66 -35.05
N GLU A 129 10.41 22.96 -36.19
CA GLU A 129 10.09 23.55 -37.51
C GLU A 129 8.96 22.83 -38.28
N PHE A 130 7.82 22.54 -37.64
CA PHE A 130 6.62 22.11 -38.34
C PHE A 130 5.39 22.95 -37.96
N TRP A 131 5.52 24.26 -38.13
CA TRP A 131 4.39 25.20 -38.17
C TRP A 131 4.34 26.07 -39.45
N CYS A 132 5.03 25.68 -40.54
CA CYS A 132 5.04 26.45 -41.80
C CYS A 132 4.32 25.75 -42.99
N LEU A 133 3.26 24.96 -42.76
CA LEU A 133 2.46 24.41 -43.87
C LEU A 133 0.94 24.55 -43.69
N GLU A 134 0.50 25.62 -43.04
CA GLU A 134 -0.92 26.00 -43.09
C GLU A 134 -1.07 27.52 -42.94
N THR A 135 -0.84 28.25 -44.03
CA THR A 135 -1.41 29.59 -44.22
C THR A 135 -1.39 29.96 -45.70
N ALA A 136 -2.58 29.83 -46.30
CA ALA A 136 -3.10 30.56 -47.45
C ALA A 136 -2.44 30.37 -48.83
N LEU A 137 -3.06 29.47 -49.60
CA LEU A 137 -3.47 29.77 -50.99
C LEU A 137 -4.31 31.05 -51.06
#